data_AF-F1CIW2-F1
#
_entry.id   AF-F1CIW2-F1
#
_cell.length_a   1.000
_cell.length_b   1.000
_cell.length_c   1.000
_cell.angle_alpha   90.00
_cell.angle_beta   90.00
_cell.angle_gamma   90.00
#
_symmetry.space_group_name_H-M   'P 1'
#
loop_
_entity.id
_entity.type
_entity.pdbx_description
1 polymer ?
#
loop_
_entity_poly.entity_id
_entity_poly.type
_entity_poly.pdbx_seq_one_letter_code
_entity_poly.pdbx_strand_id
1 'polypeptide(L)'
;LKKQAVKYGLEKDDVGVLRGILIAYLVGCLIFIMFCIFVIYGAVKDRRGFLLPWVIAMSIEVALQLITVIATIVVAAMSKETDVAVAVITILFMIFSIMFQIYCIICVKSHYDLLGQSSSNPPAYAVKM
;
A
#
# COMPACT_ATOMS: atom_id res chain seq x y z
N LEU A 1 -7.37 -7.46 -28.92
CA LEU A 1 -6.60 -6.28 -28.43
C LEU A 1 -6.19 -5.32 -29.53
N LYS A 2 -5.38 -5.71 -30.54
CA LYS A 2 -4.98 -4.81 -31.65
C LYS A 2 -6.14 -4.17 -32.44
N LYS A 3 -7.24 -4.91 -32.66
CA LYS A 3 -8.43 -4.40 -33.38
C LYS A 3 -9.32 -3.47 -32.57
N GLN A 4 -9.19 -3.46 -31.23
CA GLN A 4 -10.01 -2.59 -30.37
C GLN A 4 -9.32 -1.25 -30.06
N ALA A 5 -7.99 -1.19 -30.09
CA ALA A 5 -7.22 0.06 -29.90
C ALA A 5 -7.52 1.12 -30.99
N VAL A 6 -7.77 0.69 -32.23
CA VAL A 6 -8.09 1.59 -33.36
C VAL A 6 -9.48 2.24 -33.19
N LYS A 7 -10.39 1.61 -32.45
CA LYS A 7 -11.77 2.11 -32.26
C LYS A 7 -11.86 3.26 -31.23
N TYR A 8 -10.81 3.48 -30.44
CA TYR A 8 -10.79 4.47 -29.35
C TYR A 8 -9.84 5.65 -29.60
N GLY A 9 -9.26 5.78 -30.79
CA GLY A 9 -8.43 6.95 -31.15
C GLY A 9 -7.10 7.08 -30.40
N LEU A 10 -6.65 6.03 -29.71
CA LEU A 10 -5.37 6.03 -29.00
C LEU A 10 -4.20 5.89 -29.98
N GLU A 11 -3.21 6.76 -29.85
CA GLU A 11 -1.96 6.70 -30.60
C GLU A 11 -1.19 5.42 -30.20
N LYS A 12 -0.52 4.76 -31.16
CA LYS A 12 0.08 3.42 -30.95
C LYS A 12 1.11 3.37 -29.81
N ASP A 13 1.67 4.51 -29.42
CA ASP A 13 2.63 4.65 -28.33
C ASP A 13 1.99 4.56 -26.93
N ASP A 14 0.75 5.01 -26.75
CA ASP A 14 0.07 5.03 -25.44
C ASP A 14 -0.16 3.61 -24.88
N VAL A 15 -0.34 2.63 -25.77
CA VAL A 15 -0.58 1.23 -25.39
C VAL A 15 0.67 0.60 -24.77
N GLY A 16 1.86 1.03 -25.21
CA GLY A 16 3.13 0.59 -24.65
C GLY A 16 3.36 1.15 -23.26
N VAL A 17 3.09 2.45 -23.08
CA VAL A 17 3.20 3.16 -21.80
C VAL A 17 2.23 2.58 -20.77
N LEU A 18 0.95 2.40 -21.13
CA LEU A 18 -0.06 1.83 -20.26
C LEU A 18 0.31 0.41 -19.80
N ARG A 19 0.82 -0.41 -20.73
CA ARG A 19 1.28 -1.76 -20.41
C ARG A 19 2.49 -1.75 -19.47
N GLY A 20 3.41 -0.82 -19.66
CA GLY A 20 4.55 -0.62 -18.75
C GLY A 20 4.10 -0.27 -17.33
N ILE A 21 3.16 0.67 -17.19
CA ILE A 21 2.60 1.07 -15.89
C ILE A 21 1.90 -0.11 -15.21
N LEU A 22 1.08 -0.88 -15.95
CA LEU A 22 0.39 -2.05 -15.41
C LEU A 22 1.37 -3.14 -14.93
N ILE A 23 2.45 -3.39 -15.68
CA ILE A 23 3.49 -4.36 -15.30
C ILE A 23 4.23 -3.86 -14.06
N ALA A 24 4.61 -2.59 -14.01
CA ALA A 24 5.27 -2.00 -12.84
C ALA A 24 4.38 -2.10 -11.59
N TYR A 25 3.08 -1.85 -11.74
CA TYR A 25 2.11 -1.99 -10.65
C TYR A 25 1.99 -3.45 -10.17
N LEU A 26 1.90 -4.41 -11.09
CA LEU A 26 1.89 -5.84 -10.77
C LEU A 26 3.15 -6.28 -10.01
N VAL A 27 4.33 -5.81 -10.44
CA VAL A 27 5.60 -6.07 -9.76
C VAL A 27 5.59 -5.46 -8.36
N GLY A 28 5.07 -4.23 -8.22
CA GLY A 28 4.85 -3.59 -6.91
C GLY A 28 3.97 -4.43 -5.99
N CYS A 29 2.84 -4.95 -6.48
CA CYS A 29 1.97 -5.84 -5.71
C CYS A 29 2.67 -7.13 -5.28
N LEU A 30 3.51 -7.73 -6.13
CA LEU A 30 4.26 -8.94 -5.78
C LEU A 30 5.32 -8.67 -4.70
N ILE A 31 6.00 -7.52 -4.79
CA ILE A 31 6.94 -7.06 -3.77
C ILE A 31 6.21 -6.82 -2.45
N PHE A 32 5.04 -6.21 -2.49
CA PHE A 32 4.20 -5.99 -1.32
C PHE A 32 3.77 -7.30 -0.65
N ILE A 33 3.35 -8.31 -1.43
CA ILE A 33 3.02 -9.65 -0.92
C ILE A 33 4.24 -10.29 -0.24
N MET A 34 5.43 -10.18 -0.84
CA MET A 34 6.68 -10.67 -0.24
C MET A 34 6.97 -10.00 1.10
N PHE A 35 6.76 -8.69 1.20
CA PHE A 35 6.91 -7.93 2.42
C PHE A 35 5.90 -8.35 3.50
N CYS A 36 4.63 -8.59 3.13
CA CYS A 36 3.62 -9.14 4.04
C CYS A 36 4.02 -10.52 4.58
N ILE A 37 4.56 -11.41 3.74
CA ILE A 37 5.06 -12.72 4.18
C ILE A 37 6.22 -12.56 5.18
N PHE A 38 7.10 -11.58 4.96
CA PHE A 38 8.20 -11.25 5.87
C PHE A 38 7.71 -10.81 7.25
N VAL A 39 6.62 -10.04 7.32
CA VAL A 39 5.98 -9.67 8.60
C VAL A 39 5.37 -10.86 9.29
N ILE A 40 4.62 -11.70 8.57
CA ILE A 40 4.04 -12.91 9.14
C ILE A 40 5.15 -13.81 9.69
N TYR A 41 6.24 -13.98 8.95
CA TYR A 41 7.38 -14.76 9.41
C TYR A 41 8.09 -14.11 10.61
N GLY A 42 8.25 -12.79 10.61
CA GLY A 42 8.83 -12.04 11.73
C GLY A 42 7.98 -12.11 13.01
N ALA A 43 6.66 -12.08 12.85
CA ALA A 43 5.68 -12.21 13.94
C ALA A 43 5.61 -13.66 14.47
N VAL A 44 5.69 -14.67 13.61
CA VAL A 44 5.69 -16.08 14.04
C VAL A 44 7.00 -16.47 14.74
N LYS A 45 8.12 -15.82 14.39
CA LYS A 45 9.45 -16.18 14.90
C LYS A 45 9.98 -15.25 16.00
N ASP A 46 9.15 -14.31 16.49
CA ASP A 46 9.47 -13.32 17.54
C ASP A 46 10.78 -12.53 17.30
N ARG A 47 11.20 -12.38 16.04
CA ARG A 47 12.45 -11.70 15.68
C ARG A 47 12.19 -10.24 15.34
N ARG A 48 12.32 -9.38 16.37
CA ARG A 48 12.17 -7.91 16.28
C ARG A 48 12.84 -7.24 15.07
N GLY A 49 14.00 -7.74 14.66
CA GLY A 49 14.77 -7.17 13.54
C GLY A 49 14.09 -7.25 12.17
N PHE A 50 13.14 -8.18 11.97
CA PHE A 50 12.46 -8.34 10.67
C PHE A 50 11.18 -7.52 10.53
N LEU A 51 10.65 -6.95 11.63
CA LEU A 51 9.44 -6.12 11.61
C LEU A 51 9.73 -4.66 11.22
N LEU A 52 10.91 -4.13 11.58
CA LEU A 52 11.29 -2.73 11.34
C LEU A 52 11.40 -2.36 9.85
N PRO A 53 12.07 -3.15 8.99
CA PRO A 53 12.18 -2.82 7.57
C PRO A 53 10.82 -2.75 6.87
N TRP A 54 9.87 -3.59 7.27
CA TRP A 54 8.52 -3.57 6.71
C TRP A 54 7.73 -2.32 7.11
N VAL A 55 7.80 -1.92 8.37
CA VAL A 55 7.15 -0.69 8.84
C VAL A 55 7.70 0.53 8.11
N ILE A 56 9.01 0.59 7.87
CA ILE A 56 9.65 1.68 7.12
C ILE A 56 9.18 1.68 5.66
N ALA A 57 9.19 0.52 5.00
CA ALA A 57 8.73 0.38 3.62
C ALA A 57 7.25 0.79 3.46
N MET A 58 6.39 0.33 4.37
CA MET A 58 4.97 0.71 4.40
C MET A 58 4.74 2.19 4.66
N SER A 59 5.56 2.81 5.51
CA SER A 59 5.45 4.25 5.76
C SER A 59 5.80 5.07 4.51
N ILE A 60 6.79 4.61 3.73
CA ILE A 60 7.15 5.23 2.43
C ILE A 60 6.01 5.06 1.42
N GLU A 61 5.39 3.88 1.36
CA GLU A 61 4.23 3.64 0.50
C GLU A 61 3.06 4.56 0.83
N VAL A 62 2.74 4.72 2.12
CA VAL A 62 1.68 5.65 2.57
C VAL A 62 2.00 7.08 2.14
N ALA A 63 3.26 7.51 2.23
CA ALA A 63 3.69 8.83 1.78
C ALA A 63 3.53 9.01 0.25
N LEU A 64 3.90 8.01 -0.55
CA LEU A 64 3.67 8.02 -1.99
C LEU A 64 2.18 8.05 -2.32
N GLN A 65 1.37 7.29 -1.57
CA GLN A 65 -0.07 7.23 -1.76
C GLN A 65 -0.74 8.59 -1.49
N LEU A 66 -0.27 9.33 -0.49
CA LEU A 66 -0.69 10.71 -0.23
C LEU A 66 -0.34 11.65 -1.38
N ILE A 67 0.86 11.54 -1.96
CA ILE A 67 1.25 12.34 -3.13
C ILE A 67 0.33 12.04 -4.32
N THR A 68 0.01 10.77 -4.56
CA THR A 68 -0.94 10.40 -5.63
C THR A 68 -2.34 10.94 -5.37
N VAL A 69 -2.84 10.94 -4.12
CA VAL A 69 -4.14 11.55 -3.81
C VAL A 69 -4.15 13.03 -4.17
N ILE A 70 -3.11 13.76 -3.78
CA ILE A 70 -2.98 15.20 -4.10
C ILE A 70 -2.93 15.41 -5.61
N ALA A 71 -2.13 14.63 -6.34
CA ALA A 71 -2.07 14.71 -7.79
C ALA A 71 -3.43 14.42 -8.45
N THR A 72 -4.18 13.45 -7.93
CA THR A 72 -5.52 13.09 -8.43
C THR A 72 -6.51 14.24 -8.20
N ILE A 73 -6.44 14.92 -7.05
CA ILE A 73 -7.26 16.11 -6.76
C ILE A 73 -6.94 17.25 -7.72
N VAL A 74 -5.66 17.53 -7.99
CA VAL A 74 -5.24 18.59 -8.94
C VAL A 74 -5.75 18.28 -10.35
N VAL A 75 -5.58 17.04 -10.82
CA VAL A 75 -6.07 16.62 -12.14
C VAL A 75 -7.59 16.71 -12.22
N ALA A 76 -8.32 16.29 -11.18
CA ALA A 76 -9.77 16.43 -11.13
C ALA A 76 -10.22 17.91 -11.13
N ALA A 77 -9.47 18.82 -10.51
CA ALA A 77 -9.78 20.25 -10.52
C ALA A 77 -9.50 20.93 -11.87
N MET A 78 -8.53 20.44 -12.63
CA MET A 78 -8.16 21.00 -13.95
C MET A 78 -9.00 20.44 -15.10
N SER A 79 -9.58 19.26 -14.93
CA SER A 79 -10.34 18.56 -15.97
C SER A 79 -11.78 19.07 -16.02
N LYS A 80 -12.19 19.65 -17.16
CA LYS A 80 -13.59 20.14 -17.35
C LYS A 80 -14.61 19.03 -17.61
N GLU A 81 -14.16 17.82 -17.93
CA GLU A 81 -15.01 16.69 -18.34
C GLU A 81 -15.08 15.55 -17.32
N THR A 82 -14.43 15.67 -16.15
CA THR A 82 -14.48 14.62 -15.14
C THR A 82 -15.79 14.63 -14.38
N ASP A 83 -16.47 13.49 -14.38
CA ASP A 83 -17.65 13.27 -13.54
C ASP A 83 -17.26 13.39 -12.06
N VAL A 84 -17.82 14.42 -11.40
CA VAL A 84 -17.54 14.76 -9.99
C VAL A 84 -17.86 13.57 -9.09
N ALA A 85 -18.86 12.75 -9.43
CA ALA A 85 -19.21 11.57 -8.65
C ALA A 85 -18.08 10.53 -8.64
N VAL A 86 -17.45 10.29 -9.79
CA VAL A 86 -16.34 9.34 -9.91
C VAL A 86 -15.11 9.82 -9.14
N ALA A 87 -14.80 11.11 -9.20
CA ALA A 87 -13.70 11.71 -8.45
C ALA A 87 -13.91 11.63 -6.93
N VAL A 88 -15.13 11.88 -6.45
CA VAL A 88 -15.44 11.78 -5.01
C VAL A 88 -15.34 10.34 -4.51
N ILE A 89 -15.87 9.37 -5.27
CA ILE A 89 -15.81 7.95 -4.89
C ILE A 89 -14.36 7.46 -4.84
N THR A 90 -13.52 7.82 -5.81
CA THR A 90 -12.11 7.42 -5.82
C THR A 90 -11.34 8.01 -4.64
N ILE A 91 -11.57 9.28 -4.31
CA ILE A 91 -10.94 9.93 -3.14
C ILE A 91 -11.37 9.25 -1.84
N LEU A 92 -12.65 8.95 -1.65
CA LEU A 92 -13.14 8.27 -0.45
C LEU A 92 -12.51 6.88 -0.28
N PHE A 93 -12.40 6.12 -1.38
CA PHE A 93 -11.76 4.81 -1.37
C PHE A 93 -10.25 4.89 -1.05
N MET A 94 -9.56 5.91 -1.58
CA MET A 94 -8.15 6.15 -1.27
C MET A 94 -7.95 6.52 0.21
N ILE A 95 -8.80 7.38 0.78
CA ILE A 95 -8.73 7.76 2.20
C ILE A 95 -8.95 6.54 3.09
N PHE A 96 -9.96 5.71 2.79
CA PHE A 96 -10.20 4.46 3.52
C PHE A 96 -8.98 3.53 3.48
N SER A 97 -8.37 3.39 2.31
CA SER A 97 -7.16 2.57 2.12
C SER A 97 -5.98 3.09 2.95
N ILE A 98 -5.78 4.40 3.03
CA ILE A 98 -4.73 5.02 3.85
C ILE A 98 -4.96 4.75 5.34
N MET A 99 -6.20 4.90 5.81
CA MET A 99 -6.53 4.61 7.21
C MET A 99 -6.27 3.14 7.58
N PHE A 100 -6.59 2.22 6.66
CA PHE A 100 -6.29 0.80 6.83
C PHE A 100 -4.77 0.54 6.92
N GLN A 101 -3.98 1.16 6.04
CA GLN A 101 -2.51 1.03 6.07
C GLN A 101 -1.90 1.57 7.37
N ILE A 102 -2.37 2.72 7.85
CA ILE A 102 -1.94 3.30 9.13
C ILE A 102 -2.29 2.36 10.30
N TYR A 103 -3.48 1.77 10.28
CA TYR A 103 -3.88 0.78 11.28
C TYR A 103 -2.93 -0.43 11.29
N CYS A 104 -2.59 -0.97 10.11
CA CYS A 104 -1.63 -2.06 9.99
C CYS A 104 -0.24 -1.70 10.55
N ILE A 105 0.25 -0.48 10.30
CA ILE A 105 1.52 0.01 10.87
C ILE A 105 1.46 0.07 12.40
N ILE A 106 0.35 0.55 12.97
CA ILE A 106 0.15 0.62 14.42
C ILE A 106 0.10 -0.78 15.03
N CYS A 107 -0.60 -1.73 14.39
CA CYS A 107 -0.65 -3.13 14.84
C CYS A 107 0.76 -3.75 14.91
N VAL A 108 1.58 -3.55 13.87
CA VAL A 108 2.95 -4.09 13.85
C VAL A 108 3.86 -3.41 14.88
N LYS A 109 3.71 -2.10 15.10
CA LYS A 109 4.40 -1.40 16.19
C LYS A 109 3.99 -1.92 17.57
N SER A 110 2.70 -2.11 17.80
CA SER A 110 2.18 -2.65 19.06
C SER A 110 2.73 -4.06 19.33
N HIS A 111 2.81 -4.90 18.29
CA HIS A 111 3.41 -6.22 18.41
C HIS A 111 4.93 -6.15 18.67
N TYR A 112 5.65 -5.20 18.05
CA TYR A 112 7.06 -4.94 18.34
C TYR A 112 7.30 -4.53 19.80
N ASP A 113 6.45 -3.68 20.37
CA ASP A 113 6.55 -3.24 21.76
C ASP A 113 6.21 -4.37 22.76
N LEU A 114 5.25 -5.24 22.44
CA LEU A 114 4.94 -6.43 23.24
C LEU A 114 6.11 -7.41 23.27
N LEU A 115 6.73 -7.68 22.12
CA LEU A 115 7.97 -8.47 22.04
C LEU A 115 9.09 -7.77 22.82
N GLY A 116 9.15 -6.44 22.73
CA GLY A 116 9.88 -5.47 23.54
C GLY A 116 9.93 -5.80 25.02
N GLN A 117 8.74 -5.85 25.60
CA GLN A 117 8.51 -6.06 27.02
C GLN A 117 8.75 -7.52 27.43
N SER A 118 8.39 -8.49 26.58
CA SER A 118 8.58 -9.92 26.88
C SER A 118 10.05 -10.31 27.17
N SER A 119 11.01 -9.60 26.56
CA SER A 119 12.45 -9.83 26.80
C SER A 119 12.99 -9.18 28.09
N SER A 120 12.30 -8.19 28.67
CA SER A 120 12.77 -7.45 29.86
C SER A 120 11.97 -7.76 31.12
N ASN A 121 10.67 -8.07 30.98
CA ASN A 121 9.80 -8.62 32.01
C ASN A 121 8.66 -9.39 31.31
N PRO A 122 8.69 -10.73 31.28
CA PRO A 122 7.64 -11.49 30.61
C PRO A 122 6.28 -11.18 31.24
N PRO A 123 5.28 -10.72 30.46
CA PRO A 123 3.95 -10.46 30.99
C PRO A 123 3.29 -11.78 31.44
N ALA A 124 2.50 -11.74 32.51
CA ALA A 124 1.96 -12.92 33.21
C ALA A 124 1.20 -13.94 32.32
N TYR A 125 0.74 -13.54 31.13
CA TYR A 125 0.09 -14.45 30.17
C TYR A 125 1.08 -15.32 29.38
N ALA A 126 2.37 -14.99 29.35
CA ALA A 126 3.43 -15.80 28.71
C ALA A 126 3.87 -17.01 29.55
N VAL A 127 3.41 -17.13 30.79
CA VAL A 127 3.76 -18.23 31.72
C VAL A 127 2.88 -19.48 31.49
N LYS A 128 1.90 -19.42 30.58
CA LYS A 128 0.91 -20.49 30.37
C LYS A 128 0.91 -21.14 28.98
N MET A 129 1.93 -20.96 28.16
CA MET A 129 2.14 -21.79 26.96
C MET A 129 3.32 -22.73 27.14
#